data_AF-A0ABD4Z036-F1
#
_entry.id   AF-A0ABD4Z036-F1
#
_cell.length_a   1.000
_cell.length_b   1.000
_cell.length_c   1.000
_cell.angle_alpha   90.00
_cell.angle_beta   90.00
_cell.angle_gamma   90.00
#
_symmetry.space_group_name_H-M   'P 1'
#
loop_
_entity.id
_entity.type
_entity.pdbx_description
1 polymer ?
#
loop_
_entity_poly.entity_id
_entity_poly.type
_entity_poly.pdbx_seq_one_letter_code
_entity_poly.pdbx_strand_id
1 'polypeptide(L)'
;MHAVFATHCMRWLALSCAAALTGCASTADVYEKHVRAEEANPSDVVLTLDVAFARAPDYAPRTIEYGSTDRRVEYAGYPSLDVPFYQKGVGFDLGVVGDPRTLLAVPYPSPATRTTSAQLKIFGERQDATHYRFVVLPRSGWRSMNSFQVSFAVNGRREGMTFAYSTKKVCESRFDVTTPTYGFSMSVAARFPGGKPGCLKACDARPGYPGQCAFFSGIE
;
A
#
# COMPACT_ATOMS: atom_id res chain seq x y z
N MET A 1 35.36 -39.34 42.25
CA MET A 1 35.41 -39.19 40.78
C MET A 1 34.23 -38.34 40.34
N HIS A 2 34.45 -37.03 40.19
CA HIS A 2 33.50 -36.06 39.68
C HIS A 2 33.76 -35.87 38.19
N ALA A 3 32.88 -36.32 37.30
CA ALA A 3 32.82 -35.89 35.89
C ALA A 3 31.67 -36.58 35.13
N VAL A 4 30.41 -36.30 35.45
CA VAL A 4 29.30 -36.72 34.54
C VAL A 4 28.20 -35.64 34.40
N PHE A 5 28.13 -34.63 35.26
CA PHE A 5 27.00 -33.68 35.24
C PHE A 5 27.15 -32.47 34.30
N ALA A 6 28.32 -32.22 33.72
CA ALA A 6 28.57 -30.98 32.97
C ALA A 6 28.11 -31.01 31.50
N THR A 7 27.97 -32.18 30.88
CA THR A 7 27.69 -32.32 29.43
C THR A 7 26.21 -32.23 29.08
N HIS A 8 25.31 -32.52 30.01
CA HIS A 8 23.87 -32.43 29.76
C HIS A 8 23.33 -31.00 29.84
N CYS A 9 23.86 -30.15 30.72
CA CYS A 9 23.39 -28.77 30.86
C CYS A 9 23.71 -27.91 29.61
N MET A 10 24.87 -28.15 29.00
CA MET A 10 25.35 -27.39 27.84
C MET A 10 24.60 -27.73 26.54
N ARG A 11 24.11 -28.97 26.40
CA ARG A 11 23.27 -29.39 25.26
C ARG A 11 21.88 -28.74 25.26
N TRP A 12 21.30 -28.53 26.43
CA TRP A 12 19.97 -27.91 26.55
C TRP A 12 20.00 -26.40 26.32
N LEU A 13 21.10 -25.72 26.67
CA LEU A 13 21.32 -24.31 26.35
C LEU A 13 21.53 -24.06 24.85
N ALA A 14 22.21 -24.98 24.15
CA ALA A 14 22.42 -24.88 22.70
C ALA A 14 21.11 -25.06 21.90
N LEU A 15 20.22 -25.95 22.35
CA LEU A 15 18.90 -26.17 21.74
C LEU A 15 17.93 -25.01 21.98
N SER A 16 18.02 -24.33 23.13
CA SER A 16 17.18 -23.16 23.42
C SER A 16 17.64 -21.89 22.68
N CYS A 17 18.94 -21.73 22.40
CA CYS A 17 19.43 -20.65 21.53
C CYS A 17 19.06 -20.86 20.05
N ALA A 18 19.03 -22.11 19.56
CA ALA A 18 18.59 -22.40 18.20
C ALA A 18 17.08 -22.16 17.98
N ALA A 19 16.26 -22.47 18.99
CA ALA A 19 14.81 -22.20 18.95
C ALA A 19 14.47 -20.70 19.07
N ALA A 20 15.33 -19.91 19.73
CA ALA A 20 15.18 -18.46 19.82
C ALA A 20 15.50 -17.73 18.51
N LEU A 21 16.32 -18.33 17.63
CA LEU A 21 16.70 -17.75 16.32
C LEU A 21 15.69 -18.03 15.20
N THR A 22 14.73 -18.94 15.39
CA THR A 22 13.63 -19.18 14.44
C THR A 22 12.43 -18.25 14.67
N GLY A 23 12.50 -17.35 15.66
CA GLY A 23 11.45 -16.38 15.94
C GLY A 23 11.64 -15.07 15.18
N CYS A 24 10.66 -14.71 14.35
CA CYS A 24 10.49 -13.41 13.69
C CYS A 24 11.29 -13.15 12.39
N ALA A 25 11.34 -14.14 11.50
CA ALA A 25 11.23 -13.82 10.08
C ALA A 25 9.74 -13.89 9.69
N SER A 26 8.92 -12.99 10.23
CA SER A 26 7.61 -12.74 9.64
C SER A 26 7.87 -12.15 8.27
N THR A 27 7.77 -13.00 7.24
CA THR A 27 7.57 -12.53 5.87
C THR A 27 6.50 -11.46 5.94
N ALA A 28 6.86 -10.22 5.57
CA ALA A 28 5.90 -9.15 5.46
C ALA A 28 4.81 -9.67 4.55
N ASP A 29 3.65 -9.97 5.13
CA ASP A 29 2.49 -10.40 4.38
C ASP A 29 2.19 -9.22 3.46
N VAL A 30 2.59 -9.36 2.19
CA VAL A 30 2.18 -8.51 1.08
C VAL A 30 0.72 -8.88 0.76
N TYR A 31 -0.09 -9.07 1.80
CA TYR A 31 -1.46 -9.48 1.68
C TYR A 31 -2.26 -8.24 1.35
N GLU A 32 -2.41 -8.09 0.04
CA GLU A 32 -3.26 -7.17 -0.68
C GLU A 32 -4.71 -7.57 -0.40
N LYS A 33 -5.22 -7.29 0.82
CA LYS A 33 -6.65 -7.44 1.09
C LYS A 33 -7.37 -6.41 0.22
N HIS A 34 -7.84 -6.86 -0.93
CA HIS A 34 -8.72 -6.11 -1.81
C HIS A 34 -10.01 -5.78 -1.06
N VAL A 35 -10.42 -4.52 -1.08
CA VAL A 35 -11.63 -4.04 -0.39
C VAL A 35 -12.57 -3.43 -1.41
N ARG A 36 -13.86 -3.71 -1.31
CA ARG A 36 -14.88 -2.99 -2.08
C ARG A 36 -15.31 -1.74 -1.32
N ALA A 37 -15.57 -0.64 -2.03
CA ALA A 37 -15.97 0.60 -1.38
C ALA A 37 -17.26 0.44 -0.57
N GLU A 38 -18.17 -0.43 -0.99
CA GLU A 38 -19.44 -0.74 -0.33
C GLU A 38 -19.28 -1.53 0.97
N GLU A 39 -18.18 -2.28 1.11
CA GLU A 39 -17.86 -3.09 2.29
C GLU A 39 -17.05 -2.31 3.33
N ALA A 40 -16.64 -1.09 3.01
CA ALA A 40 -15.84 -0.26 3.89
C ALA A 40 -16.67 0.27 5.07
N ASN A 41 -16.09 0.22 6.27
CA ASN A 41 -16.70 0.84 7.45
C ASN A 41 -16.62 2.38 7.32
N PRO A 42 -17.76 3.12 7.36
CA PRO A 42 -17.77 4.57 7.20
C PRO A 42 -16.93 5.34 8.23
N SER A 43 -16.72 4.78 9.44
CA SER A 43 -15.90 5.44 10.47
C SER A 43 -14.41 5.48 10.13
N ASP A 44 -13.96 4.57 9.26
CA ASP A 44 -12.54 4.38 8.96
C ASP A 44 -12.15 5.12 7.68
N VAL A 45 -13.11 5.72 6.96
CA VAL A 45 -12.87 6.43 5.70
C VAL A 45 -12.10 7.72 5.95
N VAL A 46 -10.97 7.91 5.26
CA VAL A 46 -10.19 9.15 5.31
C VAL A 46 -10.78 10.22 4.40
N LEU A 47 -11.25 9.82 3.22
CA LEU A 47 -12.02 10.65 2.30
C LEU A 47 -12.85 9.76 1.36
N THR A 48 -13.99 10.29 0.93
CA THR A 48 -14.80 9.73 -0.16
C THR A 48 -14.50 10.51 -1.42
N LEU A 49 -14.29 9.81 -2.52
CA LEU A 49 -14.02 10.40 -3.83
C LEU A 49 -15.14 9.99 -4.79
N ASP A 50 -15.97 10.95 -5.18
CA ASP A 50 -16.91 10.77 -6.28
C ASP A 50 -16.20 11.12 -7.60
N VAL A 51 -16.24 10.22 -8.58
CA VAL A 51 -15.60 10.39 -9.90
C VAL A 51 -16.66 10.24 -10.97
N ALA A 52 -16.73 11.21 -11.88
CA ALA A 52 -17.54 11.18 -13.09
C ALA A 52 -16.64 11.07 -14.31
N PHE A 53 -16.63 9.91 -14.97
CA PHE A 53 -15.88 9.70 -16.19
C PHE A 53 -16.65 10.29 -17.38
N ALA A 54 -15.99 11.06 -18.25
CA ALA A 54 -16.63 11.55 -19.47
C ALA A 54 -17.03 10.40 -20.42
N ARG A 55 -16.35 9.25 -20.30
CA ARG A 55 -16.68 8.01 -21.00
C ARG A 55 -16.76 6.86 -20.00
N ALA A 56 -17.78 6.03 -20.13
CA ALA A 56 -17.96 4.87 -19.27
C ALA A 56 -16.72 3.96 -19.31
N PRO A 57 -16.12 3.64 -18.15
CA PRO A 57 -15.03 2.69 -18.08
C PRO A 57 -15.54 1.27 -18.34
N ASP A 58 -14.63 0.39 -18.73
CA ASP A 58 -14.89 -1.03 -18.86
C ASP A 58 -15.33 -1.59 -17.52
N TYR A 59 -16.45 -2.31 -17.54
CA TYR A 59 -17.04 -2.91 -16.36
C TYR A 59 -17.36 -4.38 -16.65
N ALA A 60 -16.43 -5.25 -16.28
CA ALA A 60 -16.51 -6.69 -16.43
C ALA A 60 -16.17 -7.36 -15.09
N PRO A 61 -17.04 -7.18 -14.07
CA PRO A 61 -16.79 -7.58 -12.70
C PRO A 61 -16.46 -9.07 -12.56
N ARG A 62 -15.34 -9.41 -11.94
CA ARG A 62 -14.98 -10.80 -11.60
C ARG A 62 -14.55 -10.91 -10.15
N THR A 63 -14.98 -12.00 -9.51
CA THR A 63 -14.53 -12.42 -8.19
C THR A 63 -13.90 -13.78 -8.34
N ILE A 64 -12.64 -13.90 -7.90
CA ILE A 64 -11.90 -15.15 -7.94
C ILE A 64 -11.56 -15.50 -6.50
N GLU A 65 -12.06 -16.66 -6.05
CA GLU A 65 -11.78 -17.19 -4.72
C GLU A 65 -10.73 -18.29 -4.83
N TYR A 66 -9.67 -18.19 -4.03
CA TYR A 66 -8.60 -19.19 -3.95
C TYR A 66 -8.53 -19.77 -2.53
N GLY A 67 -8.16 -21.05 -2.46
CA GLY A 67 -7.89 -21.75 -1.20
C GLY A 67 -9.14 -22.31 -0.52
N SER A 68 -9.01 -23.51 0.06
CA SER A 68 -10.08 -24.15 0.84
C SER A 68 -10.04 -23.78 2.34
N THR A 69 -8.86 -23.44 2.86
CA THR A 69 -8.61 -23.21 4.30
C THR A 69 -8.36 -21.73 4.61
N ASP A 70 -7.55 -21.06 3.79
CA ASP A 70 -7.38 -19.60 3.79
C ASP A 70 -8.04 -19.02 2.54
N ARG A 71 -9.24 -18.47 2.69
CA ARG A 71 -10.01 -17.89 1.58
C ARG A 71 -9.37 -16.57 1.13
N ARG A 72 -8.70 -16.59 -0.02
CA ARG A 72 -8.22 -15.38 -0.71
C ARG A 72 -9.26 -14.96 -1.73
N VAL A 73 -9.75 -13.73 -1.65
CA VAL A 73 -10.70 -13.16 -2.62
C VAL A 73 -9.99 -12.09 -3.43
N GLU A 74 -9.96 -12.28 -4.76
CA GLU A 74 -9.47 -11.28 -5.71
C GLU A 74 -10.62 -10.69 -6.50
N TYR A 75 -10.58 -9.38 -6.71
CA TYR A 75 -11.53 -8.67 -7.55
C TYR A 75 -10.82 -8.12 -8.79
N ALA A 76 -11.48 -8.20 -9.94
CA ALA A 76 -10.93 -7.72 -11.20
C ALA A 76 -12.04 -7.16 -12.11
N GLY A 77 -11.64 -6.34 -13.10
CA GLY A 77 -12.54 -5.83 -14.14
C GLY A 77 -13.42 -4.66 -13.73
N TYR A 78 -13.02 -3.90 -12.72
CA TYR A 78 -13.65 -2.66 -12.27
C TYR A 78 -12.64 -1.52 -12.21
N PRO A 79 -13.09 -0.26 -12.28
CA PRO A 79 -12.31 0.87 -11.78
C PRO A 79 -11.89 0.66 -10.31
N SER A 80 -10.65 0.97 -9.99
CA SER A 80 -10.08 0.79 -8.66
C SER A 80 -9.25 2.00 -8.22
N LEU A 81 -9.05 2.10 -6.92
CA LEU A 81 -8.22 3.08 -6.26
C LEU A 81 -7.05 2.34 -5.61
N ASP A 82 -5.82 2.67 -5.99
CA ASP A 82 -4.59 2.07 -5.50
C ASP A 82 -3.91 3.04 -4.50
N VAL A 83 -3.80 2.65 -3.23
CA VAL A 83 -3.20 3.45 -2.16
C VAL A 83 -1.82 2.88 -1.79
N PRO A 84 -0.71 3.60 -2.02
CA PRO A 84 0.61 3.20 -1.55
C PRO A 84 0.78 3.46 -0.05
N PHE A 85 1.28 2.44 0.65
CA PHE A 85 1.65 2.47 2.05
C PHE A 85 3.12 2.10 2.22
N TYR A 86 3.73 2.63 3.27
CA TYR A 86 5.09 2.25 3.66
C TYR A 86 5.21 2.08 5.16
N GLN A 87 6.15 1.22 5.57
CA GLN A 87 6.53 1.02 6.95
C GLN A 87 8.06 1.09 7.03
N LYS A 88 8.56 1.93 7.95
CA LYS A 88 9.98 1.95 8.29
C LYS A 88 10.19 1.00 9.47
N GLY A 89 11.06 0.01 9.27
CA GLY A 89 11.47 -0.94 10.29
C GLY A 89 12.98 -0.93 10.47
N VAL A 90 13.43 -1.53 11.58
CA VAL A 90 14.85 -1.84 11.80
C VAL A 90 15.06 -3.28 11.35
N GLY A 91 15.93 -3.47 10.35
CA GLY A 91 16.45 -4.76 9.95
C GLY A 91 17.92 -4.89 10.37
N PHE A 92 18.49 -6.07 10.20
CA PHE A 92 19.91 -6.31 10.40
C PHE A 92 20.55 -6.77 9.11
N ASP A 93 21.63 -6.12 8.71
CA ASP A 93 22.46 -6.52 7.58
C ASP A 93 23.69 -7.26 8.12
N LEU A 94 24.04 -8.39 7.52
CA LEU A 94 25.23 -9.15 7.91
C LEU A 94 26.48 -8.49 7.31
N GLY A 95 27.22 -7.77 8.16
CA GLY A 95 28.58 -7.33 7.83
C GLY A 95 29.60 -8.42 8.14
N VAL A 96 30.78 -8.37 7.50
CA VAL A 96 31.91 -9.24 7.83
C VAL A 96 32.94 -8.42 8.60
N VAL A 97 33.31 -8.87 9.79
CA VAL A 97 34.41 -8.26 10.57
C VAL A 97 35.59 -9.23 10.59
N GLY A 98 36.73 -8.79 10.05
CA GLY A 98 37.99 -9.55 9.98
C GLY A 98 38.96 -8.98 8.94
N ASP A 99 40.26 -9.16 9.13
CA ASP A 99 41.25 -8.93 8.07
C ASP A 99 40.98 -9.96 6.95
N PRO A 100 40.84 -9.57 5.68
CA PRO A 100 40.61 -10.53 4.58
C PRO A 100 41.68 -11.63 4.47
N ARG A 101 42.80 -11.52 5.21
CA ARG A 101 43.85 -12.52 5.31
C ARG A 101 43.70 -13.54 6.46
N THR A 102 42.78 -13.33 7.41
CA THR A 102 42.49 -14.30 8.47
C THR A 102 41.21 -15.08 8.16
N LEU A 103 41.31 -16.41 8.17
CA LEU A 103 40.29 -17.39 7.76
C LEU A 103 38.98 -17.41 8.59
N LEU A 104 38.70 -16.38 9.40
CA LEU A 104 37.51 -16.27 10.24
C LEU A 104 36.76 -14.97 9.93
N ALA A 105 35.97 -15.00 8.85
CA ALA A 105 34.93 -14.02 8.60
C ALA A 105 33.80 -14.26 9.62
N VAL A 106 33.72 -13.43 10.67
CA VAL A 106 32.62 -13.51 11.62
C VAL A 106 31.48 -12.62 11.13
N PRO A 107 30.30 -13.18 10.80
CA PRO A 107 29.14 -12.37 10.46
C PRO A 107 28.69 -11.58 11.67
N TYR A 108 28.61 -10.25 11.55
CA TYR A 108 28.11 -9.36 12.60
C TYR A 108 26.83 -8.65 12.13
N PRO A 109 25.72 -8.73 12.87
CA PRO A 109 24.49 -8.03 12.52
C PRO A 109 24.65 -6.53 12.75
N SER A 110 24.61 -5.76 11.67
CA SER A 110 24.60 -4.29 11.70
C SER A 110 23.16 -3.78 11.57
N PRO A 111 22.70 -2.87 12.44
CA PRO A 111 21.35 -2.32 12.32
C PRO A 111 21.23 -1.49 11.04
N ALA A 112 20.22 -1.78 10.23
CA ALA A 112 19.92 -1.08 8.98
C ALA A 112 18.44 -0.67 8.96
N THR A 113 18.15 0.54 8.50
CA THR A 113 16.76 0.96 8.29
C THR A 113 16.23 0.31 7.02
N ARG A 114 15.19 -0.50 7.14
CA ARG A 114 14.48 -1.10 6.00
C ARG A 114 13.15 -0.39 5.79
N THR A 115 12.85 -0.04 4.55
CA THR A 115 11.53 0.49 4.18
C THR A 115 10.79 -0.58 3.42
N THR A 116 9.67 -1.02 3.96
CA THR A 116 8.76 -1.96 3.30
C THR A 116 7.61 -1.18 2.69
N SER A 117 7.24 -1.48 1.45
CA SER A 117 6.07 -0.89 0.79
C SER A 117 4.95 -1.92 0.64
N ALA A 118 3.71 -1.46 0.71
CA ALA A 118 2.55 -2.26 0.36
C ALA A 118 1.52 -1.39 -0.35
N GLN A 119 0.64 -2.02 -1.13
CA GLN A 119 -0.45 -1.33 -1.80
C GLN A 119 -1.79 -1.87 -1.30
N LEU A 120 -2.76 -0.98 -1.15
CA LEU A 120 -4.15 -1.34 -0.89
C LEU A 120 -4.96 -0.96 -2.11
N LYS A 121 -5.65 -1.95 -2.68
CA LYS A 121 -6.50 -1.76 -3.83
C LYS A 121 -7.96 -1.80 -3.41
N ILE A 122 -8.66 -0.70 -3.69
CA ILE A 122 -10.04 -0.45 -3.28
C ILE A 122 -10.89 -0.34 -4.55
N PHE A 123 -11.92 -1.18 -4.69
CA PHE A 123 -12.78 -1.19 -5.87
C PHE A 123 -13.91 -0.19 -5.70
N GLY A 124 -14.16 0.61 -6.74
CA GLY A 124 -15.17 1.67 -6.69
C GLY A 124 -16.60 1.11 -6.75
N GLU A 125 -17.48 1.71 -5.96
CA GLU A 125 -18.92 1.51 -6.03
C GLU A 125 -19.47 2.18 -7.28
N ARG A 126 -20.15 1.42 -8.12
CA ARG A 126 -20.76 1.94 -9.35
C ARG A 126 -22.11 2.58 -9.01
N GLN A 127 -22.20 3.91 -9.15
CA GLN A 127 -23.47 4.64 -8.99
C GLN A 127 -24.28 4.59 -10.30
N ASP A 128 -23.62 4.79 -11.44
CA ASP A 128 -24.18 4.58 -12.77
C ASP A 128 -23.08 4.19 -13.79
N ALA A 129 -23.31 4.31 -15.10
CA ALA A 129 -22.32 3.93 -16.10
C ALA A 129 -21.05 4.79 -16.13
N THR A 130 -21.13 6.03 -15.65
CA THR A 130 -20.04 7.01 -15.68
C THR A 130 -19.66 7.52 -14.30
N HIS A 131 -20.52 7.33 -13.29
CA HIS A 131 -20.30 7.80 -11.93
C HIS A 131 -19.93 6.66 -11.01
N TYR A 132 -18.80 6.82 -10.32
CA TYR A 132 -18.26 5.87 -9.37
C TYR A 132 -17.92 6.58 -8.07
N ARG A 133 -18.13 5.89 -6.96
CA ARG A 133 -17.71 6.33 -5.63
C ARG A 133 -16.59 5.45 -5.13
N PHE A 134 -15.49 6.08 -4.73
CA PHE A 134 -14.37 5.42 -4.09
C PHE A 134 -14.22 5.91 -2.66
N VAL A 135 -13.58 5.10 -1.83
CA VAL A 135 -13.22 5.45 -0.45
C VAL A 135 -11.73 5.23 -0.28
N VAL A 136 -11.07 6.16 0.41
CA VAL A 136 -9.67 5.98 0.82
C VAL A 136 -9.65 5.52 2.25
N LEU A 137 -9.06 4.35 2.48
CA LEU A 137 -8.95 3.73 3.80
C LEU A 137 -7.53 3.85 4.33
N PRO A 138 -7.33 4.01 5.64
CA PRO A 138 -6.04 3.89 6.27
C PRO A 138 -5.66 2.41 6.38
N ARG A 139 -4.37 2.16 6.62
CA ARG A 139 -3.87 0.82 6.94
C ARG A 139 -3.18 0.88 8.29
N SER A 140 -3.75 0.18 9.29
CA SER A 140 -3.21 0.15 10.65
C SER A 140 -1.76 -0.36 10.66
N GLY A 141 -0.87 0.35 11.37
CA GLY A 141 0.55 0.03 11.43
C GLY A 141 1.39 0.54 10.24
N TRP A 142 0.76 1.12 9.21
CA TRP A 142 1.43 1.64 8.03
C TRP A 142 1.28 3.16 7.90
N ARG A 143 2.26 3.80 7.28
CA ARG A 143 2.19 5.23 6.93
C ARG A 143 1.67 5.37 5.50
N SER A 144 0.74 6.29 5.30
CA SER A 144 0.27 6.71 3.97
C SER A 144 1.13 7.88 3.48
N MET A 145 1.28 7.97 2.15
CA MET A 145 1.84 9.16 1.51
C MET A 145 0.79 10.27 1.30
N ASN A 146 -0.44 10.06 1.76
CA ASN A 146 -1.61 10.87 1.47
C ASN A 146 -1.83 11.06 -0.05
N SER A 147 -1.50 10.02 -0.82
CA SER A 147 -1.70 9.97 -2.26
C SER A 147 -2.30 8.62 -2.65
N PHE A 148 -2.98 8.59 -3.79
CA PHE A 148 -3.58 7.39 -4.35
C PHE A 148 -3.76 7.54 -5.86
N GLN A 149 -3.91 6.44 -6.57
CA GLN A 149 -4.16 6.41 -8.01
C GLN A 149 -5.55 5.85 -8.30
N VAL A 150 -6.35 6.55 -9.10
CA VAL A 150 -7.57 6.00 -9.70
C VAL A 150 -7.18 5.32 -11.00
N SER A 151 -7.36 4.00 -11.06
CA SER A 151 -7.02 3.13 -12.18
C SER A 151 -8.30 2.61 -12.84
N PHE A 152 -8.40 2.72 -14.16
CA PHE A 152 -9.55 2.26 -14.94
C PHE A 152 -9.13 1.82 -16.34
N ALA A 153 -10.07 1.32 -17.14
CA ALA A 153 -9.84 1.02 -18.54
C ALA A 153 -11.01 1.51 -19.39
N VAL A 154 -10.75 1.86 -20.64
CA VAL A 154 -11.77 2.22 -21.63
C VAL A 154 -11.47 1.47 -22.93
N ASN A 155 -12.36 0.59 -23.36
CA ASN A 155 -12.18 -0.31 -24.51
C ASN A 155 -10.85 -1.10 -24.45
N GLY A 156 -10.51 -1.64 -23.28
CA GLY A 156 -9.28 -2.38 -23.01
C GLY A 156 -8.04 -1.52 -22.80
N ARG A 157 -8.12 -0.19 -23.00
CA ARG A 157 -6.99 0.72 -22.77
C ARG A 157 -6.96 1.14 -21.31
N ARG A 158 -5.96 0.64 -20.58
CA ARG A 158 -5.75 0.98 -19.16
C ARG A 158 -5.25 2.41 -19.01
N GLU A 159 -5.79 3.10 -18.03
CA GLU A 159 -5.48 4.49 -17.71
C GLU A 159 -5.42 4.66 -16.19
N GLY A 160 -4.65 5.64 -15.74
CA GLY A 160 -4.56 6.00 -14.34
C GLY A 160 -4.44 7.49 -14.12
N MET A 161 -5.03 8.01 -13.05
CA MET A 161 -4.81 9.37 -12.59
C MET A 161 -4.45 9.38 -11.11
N THR A 162 -3.36 10.06 -10.77
CA THR A 162 -2.89 10.13 -9.39
C THR A 162 -3.37 11.40 -8.71
N PHE A 163 -3.70 11.28 -7.43
CA PHE A 163 -4.14 12.37 -6.57
C PHE A 163 -3.36 12.39 -5.27
N ALA A 164 -3.21 13.57 -4.70
CA ALA A 164 -2.78 13.78 -3.32
C ALA A 164 -3.85 14.54 -2.55
N TYR A 165 -3.93 14.28 -1.25
CA TYR A 165 -4.88 14.94 -0.37
C TYR A 165 -4.21 15.44 0.91
N SER A 166 -4.86 16.40 1.57
CA SER A 166 -4.50 16.82 2.91
C SER A 166 -5.74 17.17 3.72
N THR A 167 -5.79 16.67 4.94
CA THR A 167 -6.84 16.98 5.93
C THR A 167 -6.50 18.21 6.78
N LYS A 168 -5.31 18.80 6.59
CA LYS A 168 -4.81 19.94 7.36
C LYS A 168 -4.89 21.26 6.60
N LYS A 169 -4.88 21.21 5.26
CA LYS A 169 -5.00 22.39 4.40
C LYS A 169 -6.33 22.37 3.68
N VAL A 170 -6.84 23.56 3.38
CA VAL A 170 -8.08 23.76 2.63
C VAL A 170 -7.73 24.26 1.23
N CYS A 171 -8.22 23.56 0.21
CA CYS A 171 -8.14 24.00 -1.18
C CYS A 171 -9.36 23.48 -1.94
N GLU A 172 -9.40 23.69 -3.26
CA GLU A 172 -10.45 23.11 -4.09
C GLU A 172 -10.43 21.58 -4.01
N SER A 173 -11.58 20.98 -3.71
CA SER A 173 -11.72 19.51 -3.61
C SER A 173 -12.58 18.93 -4.74
N ARG A 174 -13.02 19.76 -5.68
CA ARG A 174 -13.81 19.38 -6.84
C ARG A 174 -13.29 20.08 -8.09
N PHE A 175 -12.86 19.33 -9.08
CA PHE A 175 -12.30 19.89 -10.31
C PHE A 175 -12.32 18.85 -11.44
N ASP A 176 -12.15 19.33 -12.66
CA ASP A 176 -12.02 18.49 -13.84
C ASP A 176 -10.55 18.18 -14.14
N VAL A 177 -10.27 16.95 -14.57
CA VAL A 177 -8.94 16.49 -14.92
C VAL A 177 -8.96 15.72 -16.22
N THR A 178 -7.81 15.68 -16.87
CA THR A 178 -7.57 14.85 -18.06
C THR A 178 -6.45 13.90 -17.76
N THR A 179 -6.65 12.61 -18.04
CA THR A 179 -5.67 11.58 -17.74
C THR A 179 -4.43 11.67 -18.63
N PRO A 180 -3.26 11.29 -18.13
CA PRO A 180 -1.99 11.55 -18.80
C PRO A 180 -1.70 10.60 -19.99
N THR A 181 -2.22 9.38 -20.02
CA THR A 181 -1.82 8.38 -21.02
C THR A 181 -2.58 8.53 -22.34
N TYR A 182 -3.90 8.62 -22.25
CA TYR A 182 -4.83 8.65 -23.38
C TYR A 182 -5.73 9.88 -23.42
N GLY A 183 -5.62 10.79 -22.44
CA GLY A 183 -6.35 12.05 -22.45
C GLY A 183 -7.85 11.91 -22.17
N PHE A 184 -8.26 10.94 -21.36
CA PHE A 184 -9.65 10.81 -20.96
C PHE A 184 -10.00 11.87 -19.91
N SER A 185 -11.06 12.64 -20.17
CA SER A 185 -11.57 13.62 -19.21
C SER A 185 -12.39 12.96 -18.11
N MET A 186 -12.27 13.44 -16.89
CA MET A 186 -13.11 13.05 -15.76
C MET A 186 -13.22 14.19 -14.75
N SER A 187 -14.36 14.28 -14.08
CA SER A 187 -14.59 15.19 -12.97
C SER A 187 -14.41 14.45 -11.65
N VAL A 188 -13.74 15.06 -10.69
CA VAL A 188 -13.54 14.47 -9.36
C VAL A 188 -14.09 15.39 -8.28
N ALA A 189 -14.62 14.81 -7.21
CA ALA A 189 -15.05 15.51 -6.02
C ALA A 189 -14.70 14.71 -4.77
N ALA A 190 -13.83 15.26 -3.91
CA ALA A 190 -13.50 14.70 -2.62
C ALA A 190 -14.37 15.30 -1.49
N ARG A 191 -14.82 14.42 -0.60
CA ARG A 191 -15.52 14.75 0.65
C ARG A 191 -14.74 14.16 1.81
N PHE A 192 -14.47 14.98 2.82
CA PHE A 192 -13.78 14.54 4.04
C PHE A 192 -14.80 14.25 5.15
N PRO A 193 -14.48 13.32 6.07
CA PRO A 193 -15.36 12.93 7.18
C PRO A 193 -15.82 14.12 8.03
N GLY A 194 -17.09 14.08 8.44
CA GLY A 194 -17.70 15.12 9.27
C GLY A 194 -17.84 16.48 8.58
N GLY A 195 -17.81 16.53 7.24
CA GLY A 195 -17.97 17.76 6.48
C GLY A 195 -16.79 18.74 6.60
N LYS A 196 -15.65 18.27 7.13
CA LYS A 196 -14.46 19.10 7.29
C LYS A 196 -13.92 19.52 5.91
N PRO A 197 -13.44 20.75 5.75
CA PRO A 197 -12.75 21.13 4.54
C PRO A 197 -11.39 20.41 4.49
N GLY A 198 -10.96 20.05 3.28
CA GLY A 198 -9.64 19.49 3.03
C GLY A 198 -9.20 19.85 1.62
N CYS A 199 -8.02 19.38 1.24
CA CYS A 199 -7.43 19.70 -0.04
C CYS A 199 -7.27 18.43 -0.86
N LEU A 200 -7.67 18.46 -2.13
CA LEU A 200 -7.39 17.42 -3.12
C LEU A 200 -6.63 18.06 -4.27
N LYS A 201 -5.59 17.40 -4.77
CA LYS A 201 -4.82 17.88 -5.92
C LYS A 201 -4.59 16.74 -6.89
N ALA A 202 -4.81 17.02 -8.18
CA ALA A 202 -4.41 16.13 -9.26
C ALA A 202 -2.91 16.23 -9.53
N CYS A 203 -2.33 15.08 -9.84
CA CYS A 203 -0.91 14.91 -9.97
C CYS A 203 -0.58 14.49 -11.39
N ASP A 204 0.39 15.15 -12.01
CA ASP A 204 0.76 14.91 -13.40
C ASP A 204 1.61 13.64 -13.52
N ALA A 205 1.03 12.53 -13.97
CA ALA A 205 1.70 11.23 -14.04
C ALA A 205 2.18 10.86 -15.47
N ARG A 206 2.67 11.83 -16.25
CA ARG A 206 3.26 11.57 -17.58
C ARG A 206 4.53 10.68 -17.50
N PRO A 207 4.69 9.66 -18.36
CA PRO A 207 5.92 8.86 -18.41
C PRO A 207 7.16 9.74 -18.63
N GLY A 208 8.16 9.64 -17.75
CA GLY A 208 9.40 10.44 -17.84
C GLY A 208 9.33 11.83 -17.20
N TYR A 209 8.16 12.28 -16.73
CA TYR A 209 8.01 13.46 -15.90
C TYR A 209 7.65 13.03 -14.48
N PRO A 210 8.47 13.32 -13.45
CA PRO A 210 8.04 13.25 -12.06
C PRO A 210 7.11 14.44 -11.80
N GLY A 211 5.97 14.52 -12.50
CA GLY A 211 4.93 15.46 -12.13
C GLY A 211 4.44 15.02 -10.74
N GLN A 212 4.68 15.86 -9.74
CA GLN A 212 4.50 15.48 -8.35
C GLN A 212 3.04 15.08 -8.10
N CYS A 213 2.79 13.78 -7.98
CA CYS A 213 2.56 13.09 -6.70
C CYS A 213 2.95 11.62 -6.81
N ALA A 214 4.12 11.31 -6.27
CA ALA A 214 4.50 10.00 -5.76
C ALA A 214 5.53 10.14 -4.63
N PHE A 215 6.20 11.29 -4.46
CA PHE A 215 7.15 11.57 -3.38
C PHE A 215 7.13 13.07 -3.03
N PHE A 216 6.96 13.38 -1.73
CA PHE A 216 7.00 14.72 -1.12
C PHE A 216 6.31 15.86 -1.92
N SER A 217 5.00 16.01 -1.74
CA SER A 217 4.43 17.35 -1.76
C SER A 217 4.55 17.91 -0.36
N GLY A 218 5.29 19.01 -0.17
CA GLY A 218 5.42 19.76 1.08
C GLY A 218 4.07 20.33 1.58
N ILE A 219 3.18 19.43 1.96
CA ILE A 219 1.90 19.72 2.60
C ILE A 219 2.02 19.21 4.02
N GLU A 220 2.80 19.94 4.83
CA GLU A 220 2.72 19.84 6.29
C GLU A 220 1.35 20.31 6.81
#